data_AF-A0A929A8Y1-F1
#
_entry.id   AF-A0A929A8Y1-F1
#
_cell.length_a   1.000
_cell.length_b   1.000
_cell.length_c   1.000
_cell.angle_alpha   90.00
_cell.angle_beta   90.00
_cell.angle_gamma   90.00
#
_symmetry.space_group_name_H-M   'P 1'
#
loop_
_entity.id
_entity.type
_entity.pdbx_description
1 polymer ?
#
loop_
_entity_poly.entity_id
_entity_poly.type
_entity_poly.pdbx_seq_one_letter_code
_entity_poly.pdbx_strand_id
1 'polypeptide(L)'
;MDEENMMQVIEVTEAAQLVFAGSGGAVINAVDSDGSNRIDAGSGNDTVLTGAGDRIFGGTGDDRFFIQTGGNNRITGGAGADQFWIANNGTVPITPNRVTDFTPGEDVLGLEGFGTDFSAVAIAQQGADTAVSVDGQALAILEGVEASDLSEANFALVDEGANGEPDLAALPAATPAPAFDTLTGIPFEVTGEGQQFAFGSADDLIDASGDTGANLLRGRFGNDTFILGRRDRIVGGGGDDRFFASVGGNNRIAGNAGADQFWIAVSDTPNRRNIIRDFTDGQDVIGIAGLGITFGDLAIQQLSGNRTRIGLNGGVLAILQNTEASSLTAADFAIV
;
A
#
# COMPACT_ATOMS: atom_id res chain seq x y z
N MET A 1 -16.30 -2.58 28.88
CA MET A 1 -14.84 -2.73 29.09
C MET A 1 -14.32 -2.58 27.69
N ASP A 2 -13.89 -1.35 27.42
CA ASP A 2 -14.10 -0.70 26.14
C ASP A 2 -12.88 -0.97 25.26
N GLU A 3 -13.08 -1.66 24.14
CA GLU A 3 -12.02 -1.99 23.15
C GLU A 3 -11.64 -0.78 22.27
N GLU A 4 -12.20 0.41 22.53
CA GLU A 4 -12.22 1.52 21.57
C GLU A 4 -11.04 2.51 21.67
N ASN A 5 -9.93 2.17 22.33
CA ASN A 5 -8.79 3.11 22.40
C ASN A 5 -7.42 2.45 22.49
N MET A 6 -7.20 1.35 21.78
CA MET A 6 -5.85 0.82 21.58
C MET A 6 -5.25 1.46 20.33
N MET A 7 -4.29 2.38 20.52
CA MET A 7 -3.44 2.91 19.46
C MET A 7 -2.75 1.72 18.76
N GLN A 8 -2.91 1.63 17.44
CA GLN A 8 -2.31 0.53 16.66
C GLN A 8 -0.79 0.70 16.68
N VAL A 9 -0.03 -0.36 16.95
CA VAL A 9 1.44 -0.33 16.85
C VAL A 9 1.86 -1.30 15.74
N ILE A 10 2.75 -0.86 14.86
CA ILE A 10 3.21 -1.61 13.68
C ILE A 10 4.73 -1.64 13.68
N GLU A 11 5.30 -2.80 13.93
CA GLU A 11 6.76 -3.02 13.86
C GLU A 11 7.19 -3.50 12.47
N VAL A 12 8.20 -2.85 11.89
CA VAL A 12 8.77 -3.11 10.57
C VAL A 12 10.25 -3.42 10.74
N THR A 13 10.61 -4.70 10.64
CA THR A 13 11.97 -5.19 10.95
C THR A 13 12.77 -5.62 9.73
N GLU A 14 12.15 -5.68 8.54
CA GLU A 14 12.80 -6.07 7.30
C GLU A 14 12.87 -4.87 6.34
N ALA A 15 13.81 -4.90 5.38
CA ALA A 15 13.85 -3.92 4.29
C ALA A 15 12.73 -4.13 3.26
N ALA A 16 12.48 -3.09 2.47
CA ALA A 16 11.61 -3.10 1.29
C ALA A 16 10.17 -3.56 1.58
N GLN A 17 9.69 -3.28 2.79
CA GLN A 17 8.35 -3.62 3.20
C GLN A 17 7.34 -2.60 2.67
N LEU A 18 6.12 -3.07 2.49
CA LEU A 18 4.98 -2.23 2.16
C LEU A 18 4.03 -2.24 3.36
N VAL A 19 3.82 -1.07 3.97
CA VAL A 19 3.14 -0.88 5.25
C VAL A 19 1.93 0.02 5.03
N PHE A 20 0.78 -0.39 5.57
CA PHE A 20 -0.47 0.38 5.57
C PHE A 20 -1.05 0.35 6.98
N ALA A 21 -1.19 1.49 7.66
CA ALA A 21 -1.82 1.53 8.99
C ALA A 21 -3.36 1.55 8.88
N GLY A 22 -3.92 2.37 7.99
CA GLY A 22 -5.35 2.36 7.67
C GLY A 22 -6.09 3.53 8.30
N SER A 23 -7.11 3.27 9.11
CA SER A 23 -7.89 4.31 9.78
C SER A 23 -7.70 4.31 11.29
N GLY A 24 -7.71 5.50 11.90
CA GLY A 24 -7.38 5.70 13.31
C GLY A 24 -5.87 5.89 13.50
N GLY A 25 -5.48 6.53 14.60
CA GLY A 25 -4.07 6.82 14.87
C GLY A 25 -3.24 5.56 15.15
N ALA A 26 -2.09 5.48 14.50
CA ALA A 26 -1.13 4.38 14.58
C ALA A 26 0.28 4.88 14.96
N VAL A 27 1.07 3.96 15.52
CA VAL A 27 2.51 4.09 15.72
C VAL A 27 3.18 3.08 14.81
N ILE A 28 3.91 3.54 13.81
CA ILE A 28 4.66 2.70 12.88
C ILE A 28 6.14 2.83 13.23
N ASN A 29 6.75 1.75 13.70
CA ASN A 29 8.19 1.69 13.98
C ASN A 29 8.91 0.92 12.87
N ALA A 30 9.68 1.64 12.05
CA ALA A 30 10.55 1.12 11.00
C ALA A 30 12.02 1.49 11.21
N VAL A 31 12.41 1.87 12.43
CA VAL A 31 13.77 2.33 12.76
C VAL A 31 14.81 1.24 12.50
N ASP A 32 14.49 0.00 12.88
CA ASP A 32 15.37 -1.16 12.73
C ASP A 32 15.26 -1.83 11.36
N SER A 33 14.47 -1.28 10.44
CA SER A 33 14.39 -1.79 9.08
C SER A 33 15.64 -1.39 8.28
N ASP A 34 16.10 -2.27 7.40
CA ASP A 34 17.20 -1.98 6.45
C ASP A 34 16.80 -0.96 5.35
N GLY A 35 15.68 -0.25 5.52
CA GLY A 35 15.19 0.82 4.66
C GLY A 35 14.41 0.37 3.42
N SER A 36 14.23 1.29 2.46
CA SER A 36 13.48 1.09 1.21
C SER A 36 12.01 0.71 1.39
N ASN A 37 11.45 0.97 2.56
CA ASN A 37 10.05 0.70 2.82
C ASN A 37 9.17 1.71 2.09
N ARG A 38 7.93 1.29 1.85
CA ARG A 38 6.85 2.16 1.43
C ARG A 38 5.78 2.11 2.50
N ILE A 39 5.60 3.21 3.21
CA ILE A 39 4.72 3.35 4.36
C ILE A 39 3.60 4.31 3.99
N ASP A 40 2.37 3.92 4.30
CA ASP A 40 1.16 4.72 4.16
C ASP A 40 0.42 4.64 5.50
N ALA A 41 0.39 5.74 6.24
CA ALA A 41 -0.17 5.77 7.59
C ALA A 41 -1.70 5.80 7.54
N GLY A 42 -2.27 6.56 6.60
CA GLY A 42 -3.67 6.53 6.24
C GLY A 42 -4.44 7.71 6.85
N SER A 43 -5.40 7.45 7.73
CA SER A 43 -6.21 8.51 8.34
C SER A 43 -6.18 8.42 9.86
N GLY A 44 -6.14 9.56 10.54
CA GLY A 44 -5.91 9.64 11.98
C GLY A 44 -4.61 10.37 12.24
N ASN A 45 -4.29 10.62 13.51
CA ASN A 45 -3.03 11.26 13.86
C ASN A 45 -2.00 10.16 14.11
N ASP A 46 -1.16 9.94 13.11
CA ASP A 46 -0.19 8.86 13.08
C ASP A 46 1.18 9.30 13.60
N THR A 47 1.98 8.32 13.99
CA THR A 47 3.36 8.53 14.41
C THR A 47 4.26 7.51 13.73
N VAL A 48 5.11 7.95 12.82
CA VAL A 48 6.01 7.10 12.05
C VAL A 48 7.43 7.33 12.52
N LEU A 49 8.07 6.30 13.10
CA LEU A 49 9.49 6.28 13.40
C LEU A 49 10.20 5.51 12.29
N THR A 50 11.20 6.10 11.65
CA THR A 50 11.81 5.53 10.44
C THR A 50 13.32 5.64 10.46
N GLY A 51 13.98 4.72 9.76
CA GLY A 51 15.40 4.76 9.48
C GLY A 51 15.71 5.55 8.20
N ALA A 52 16.31 4.88 7.22
CA ALA A 52 16.85 5.50 6.01
C ALA A 52 16.24 4.95 4.73
N GLY A 53 16.09 5.83 3.72
CA GLY A 53 15.73 5.43 2.35
C GLY A 53 14.26 5.03 2.16
N ASP A 54 13.38 5.37 3.08
CA ASP A 54 11.96 5.04 3.04
C ASP A 54 11.14 6.06 2.24
N ARG A 55 9.98 5.61 1.76
CA ARG A 55 8.94 6.44 1.13
C ARG A 55 7.71 6.41 2.01
N ILE A 56 7.29 7.57 2.52
CA ILE A 56 6.28 7.66 3.56
C ILE A 56 5.19 8.62 3.12
N PHE A 57 3.94 8.23 3.33
CA PHE A 57 2.75 9.06 3.16
C PHE A 57 1.98 9.04 4.50
N GLY A 58 1.75 10.21 5.10
CA GLY A 58 0.96 10.35 6.34
C GLY A 58 -0.52 10.15 6.06
N GLY A 59 -1.07 11.04 5.23
CA GLY A 59 -2.43 10.94 4.74
C GLY A 59 -3.30 12.05 5.29
N THR A 60 -4.26 11.76 6.17
CA THR A 60 -5.10 12.82 6.77
C THR A 60 -5.02 12.77 8.29
N GLY A 61 -4.81 13.90 8.93
CA GLY A 61 -4.65 14.02 10.38
C GLY A 61 -3.38 14.80 10.69
N ASP A 62 -3.15 15.08 11.97
CA ASP A 62 -1.92 15.76 12.39
C ASP A 62 -0.84 14.70 12.67
N ASP A 63 -0.02 14.39 11.66
CA ASP A 63 0.93 13.29 11.70
C ASP A 63 2.31 13.71 12.23
N ARG A 64 3.05 12.73 12.76
CA ARG A 64 4.41 12.96 13.29
C ARG A 64 5.40 11.96 12.71
N PHE A 65 6.43 12.46 12.04
CA PHE A 65 7.48 11.65 11.41
C PHE A 65 8.80 11.84 12.16
N PHE A 66 9.33 10.78 12.78
CA PHE A 66 10.60 10.78 13.49
C PHE A 66 11.66 10.00 12.71
N ILE A 67 12.64 10.71 12.17
CA ILE A 67 13.75 10.11 11.43
C ILE A 67 14.88 9.85 12.42
N GLN A 68 15.05 8.59 12.83
CA GLN A 68 15.96 8.22 13.91
C GLN A 68 17.40 8.07 13.44
N THR A 69 17.61 7.49 12.25
CA THR A 69 18.96 7.26 11.72
C THR A 69 19.02 7.47 10.21
N GLY A 70 20.21 7.80 9.71
CA GLY A 70 20.48 7.78 8.27
C GLY A 70 19.97 9.01 7.52
N GLY A 71 19.02 8.85 6.61
CA GLY A 71 18.57 9.91 5.70
C GLY A 71 18.01 9.37 4.38
N ASN A 72 17.92 10.22 3.35
CA ASN A 72 17.37 9.86 2.02
C ASN A 72 15.91 9.35 2.05
N ASN A 73 15.14 9.70 3.08
CA ASN A 73 13.71 9.43 3.10
C ASN A 73 12.98 10.43 2.19
N ARG A 74 11.85 10.02 1.61
CA ARG A 74 10.92 10.90 0.91
C ARG A 74 9.56 10.81 1.60
N ILE A 75 9.15 11.90 2.24
CA ILE A 75 8.00 11.95 3.15
C ILE A 75 7.00 12.96 2.61
N THR A 76 5.75 12.55 2.58
CA THR A 76 4.58 13.38 2.27
C THR A 76 3.69 13.38 3.50
N GLY A 77 3.43 14.54 4.07
CA GLY A 77 2.58 14.67 5.27
C GLY A 77 1.13 14.38 4.93
N GLY A 78 0.61 15.05 3.91
CA GLY A 78 -0.77 14.98 3.49
C GLY A 78 -1.55 16.19 4.00
N ALA A 79 -2.72 15.96 4.59
CA ALA A 79 -3.59 17.03 5.07
C ALA A 79 -3.64 17.04 6.60
N GLY A 80 -3.45 18.21 7.21
CA GLY A 80 -3.35 18.36 8.66
C GLY A 80 -2.06 19.08 9.04
N ALA A 81 -1.92 19.41 10.32
CA ALA A 81 -0.74 20.11 10.83
C ALA A 81 0.36 19.10 11.17
N ASP A 82 1.21 18.81 10.19
CA ASP A 82 2.18 17.73 10.28
C ASP A 82 3.51 18.16 10.89
N GLN A 83 4.18 17.21 11.55
CA GLN A 83 5.48 17.41 12.18
C GLN A 83 6.53 16.50 11.57
N PHE A 84 7.54 17.10 10.95
CA PHE A 84 8.65 16.38 10.34
C PHE A 84 9.91 16.53 11.20
N TRP A 85 10.12 15.59 12.14
CA TRP A 85 11.30 15.52 13.00
C TRP A 85 12.47 14.88 12.23
N ILE A 86 13.16 15.71 11.43
CA ILE A 86 14.16 15.27 10.45
C ILE A 86 15.57 15.07 11.00
N ALA A 87 15.81 15.53 12.23
CA ALA A 87 17.06 15.37 12.95
C ALA A 87 16.73 15.15 14.43
N ASN A 88 17.03 13.95 14.93
CA ASN A 88 16.78 13.54 16.31
C ASN A 88 18.09 13.21 17.02
N ASN A 89 18.11 13.34 18.35
CA ASN A 89 19.27 13.08 19.20
C ASN A 89 20.57 13.76 18.73
N GLY A 90 20.48 15.01 18.24
CA GLY A 90 21.65 15.78 17.78
C GLY A 90 22.39 15.17 16.59
N THR A 91 21.80 14.18 15.90
CA THR A 91 22.42 13.48 14.79
C THR A 91 21.99 14.10 13.46
N VAL A 92 22.98 14.39 12.62
CA VAL A 92 22.78 14.99 11.31
C VAL A 92 22.72 13.88 10.24
N PRO A 93 21.70 13.84 9.37
CA PRO A 93 21.60 12.81 8.35
C PRO A 93 22.75 12.90 7.34
N ILE A 94 23.23 11.75 6.87
CA ILE A 94 24.31 11.68 5.85
C ILE A 94 23.79 12.20 4.49
N THR A 95 22.53 11.93 4.19
CA THR A 95 21.83 12.42 2.99
C THR A 95 20.57 13.13 3.44
N PRO A 96 20.29 14.36 2.98
CA PRO A 96 19.11 15.09 3.42
C PRO A 96 17.83 14.33 3.09
N ASN A 97 16.85 14.43 3.98
CA ASN A 97 15.51 13.92 3.75
C ASN A 97 14.73 14.86 2.82
N ARG A 98 13.70 14.36 2.15
CA ARG A 98 12.83 15.14 1.26
C ARG A 98 11.43 15.18 1.84
N VAL A 99 10.93 16.38 2.11
CA VAL A 99 9.52 16.61 2.44
C VAL A 99 8.85 17.22 1.23
N THR A 100 7.71 16.66 0.81
CA THR A 100 7.26 16.83 -0.58
C THR A 100 6.06 17.75 -0.76
N ASP A 101 5.43 18.13 0.35
CA ASP A 101 4.17 18.89 0.41
C ASP A 101 4.11 19.82 1.63
N PHE A 102 5.27 20.15 2.22
CA PHE A 102 5.34 21.02 3.39
C PHE A 102 4.60 22.35 3.16
N THR A 103 3.64 22.65 4.03
CA THR A 103 2.77 23.82 3.96
C THR A 103 3.17 24.83 5.05
N PRO A 104 3.88 25.93 4.70
CA PRO A 104 4.29 26.92 5.68
C PRO A 104 3.09 27.53 6.42
N GLY A 105 3.14 27.49 7.75
CA GLY A 105 2.08 28.01 8.63
C GLY A 105 1.07 26.96 9.08
N GLU A 106 1.12 25.75 8.53
CA GLU A 106 0.38 24.57 8.97
C GLU A 106 1.36 23.53 9.54
N ASP A 107 2.39 23.18 8.75
CA ASP A 107 3.39 22.19 9.12
C ASP A 107 4.60 22.78 9.85
N VAL A 108 5.29 21.91 10.59
CA VAL A 108 6.55 22.25 11.26
C VAL A 108 7.67 21.25 10.95
N LEU A 109 8.88 21.78 10.79
CA LEU A 109 10.11 21.00 10.68
C LEU A 109 10.79 20.94 12.05
N GLY A 110 10.80 19.77 12.65
CA GLY A 110 11.34 19.52 13.98
C GLY A 110 12.83 19.22 13.96
N LEU A 111 13.60 19.92 14.78
CA LEU A 111 15.03 19.69 15.00
C LEU A 111 15.29 19.50 16.49
N GLU A 112 15.87 18.36 16.86
CA GLU A 112 16.20 18.04 18.26
C GLU A 112 17.70 17.93 18.47
N GLY A 113 18.20 18.53 19.56
CA GLY A 113 19.59 18.38 20.00
C GLY A 113 20.58 19.34 19.33
N PHE A 114 20.09 20.33 18.57
CA PHE A 114 20.90 21.38 17.96
C PHE A 114 20.75 22.74 18.67
N GLY A 115 20.14 22.73 19.86
CA GLY A 115 19.74 23.92 20.60
C GLY A 115 18.39 24.47 20.12
N THR A 116 17.94 25.52 20.80
CA THR A 116 16.61 26.13 20.61
C THR A 116 16.65 27.47 19.87
N ASP A 117 17.84 27.91 19.44
CA ASP A 117 18.03 29.19 18.75
C ASP A 117 17.90 29.02 17.23
N PHE A 118 16.90 29.69 16.65
CA PHE A 118 16.64 29.68 15.21
C PHE A 118 17.81 30.19 14.36
N SER A 119 18.71 31.00 14.93
CA SER A 119 19.90 31.48 14.22
C SER A 119 20.89 30.37 13.81
N ALA A 120 20.77 29.17 14.40
CA ALA A 120 21.53 27.99 13.98
C ALA A 120 21.02 27.37 12.67
N VAL A 121 19.78 27.70 12.26
CA VAL A 121 19.15 27.15 11.06
C VAL A 121 19.48 28.01 9.85
N ALA A 122 20.11 27.40 8.85
CA ALA A 122 20.36 28.00 7.56
C ALA A 122 19.31 27.52 6.53
N ILE A 123 18.68 28.49 5.83
CA ILE A 123 17.68 28.25 4.80
C ILE A 123 18.22 28.78 3.46
N ALA A 124 18.20 27.95 2.42
CA ALA A 124 18.70 28.32 1.09
C ALA A 124 17.81 27.79 -0.04
N GLN A 125 17.40 28.68 -0.95
CA GLN A 125 16.67 28.31 -2.16
C GLN A 125 17.54 27.44 -3.09
N GLN A 126 16.95 26.39 -3.66
CA GLN A 126 17.55 25.50 -4.66
C GLN A 126 16.57 25.25 -5.80
N GLY A 127 16.57 26.11 -6.82
CA GLY A 127 15.59 26.01 -7.90
C GLY A 127 14.18 26.24 -7.37
N ALA A 128 13.30 25.25 -7.50
CA ALA A 128 11.93 25.30 -6.95
C ALA A 128 11.84 24.82 -5.49
N ASP A 129 12.92 24.28 -4.93
CA ASP A 129 12.93 23.66 -3.61
C ASP A 129 13.71 24.52 -2.60
N THR A 130 13.57 24.23 -1.31
CA THR A 130 14.34 24.87 -0.25
C THR A 130 15.15 23.86 0.54
N ALA A 131 16.43 24.15 0.75
CA ALA A 131 17.31 23.37 1.63
C ALA A 131 17.40 23.98 3.02
N VAL A 132 17.22 23.14 4.04
CA VAL A 132 17.39 23.47 5.45
C VAL A 132 18.64 22.76 5.97
N SER A 133 19.51 23.50 6.66
CA SER A 133 20.80 23.01 7.15
C SER A 133 21.12 23.54 8.55
N VAL A 134 21.93 22.79 9.30
CA VAL A 134 22.56 23.23 10.55
C VAL A 134 24.06 22.96 10.44
N ASP A 135 24.89 23.88 10.93
CA ASP A 135 26.36 23.82 10.85
C ASP A 135 26.91 23.55 9.42
N GLY A 136 26.17 24.00 8.41
CA GLY A 136 26.51 23.83 7.00
C GLY A 136 26.20 22.46 6.40
N GLN A 137 25.59 21.54 7.16
CA GLN A 137 25.14 20.23 6.67
C GLN A 137 23.62 20.22 6.44
N ALA A 138 23.22 19.79 5.24
CA ALA A 138 21.82 19.74 4.85
C ALA A 138 21.07 18.63 5.58
N LEU A 139 19.96 19.00 6.22
CA LEU A 139 19.06 18.12 6.96
C LEU A 139 17.88 17.68 6.10
N ALA A 140 17.27 18.65 5.42
CA ALA A 140 16.11 18.41 4.57
C ALA A 140 16.11 19.30 3.32
N ILE A 141 15.40 18.79 2.32
CA ILE A 141 14.95 19.50 1.14
C ILE A 141 13.42 19.53 1.20
N LEU A 142 12.83 20.72 1.19
CA LEU A 142 11.39 20.95 1.08
C LEU A 142 11.08 21.18 -0.40
N GLU A 143 10.43 20.21 -1.04
CA GLU A 143 10.13 20.27 -2.48
C GLU A 143 9.04 21.30 -2.75
N GLY A 144 9.26 22.19 -3.73
CA GLY A 144 8.26 23.19 -4.13
C GLY A 144 8.03 24.34 -3.13
N VAL A 145 8.78 24.44 -2.04
CA VAL A 145 8.67 25.52 -1.05
C VAL A 145 9.66 26.63 -1.38
N GLU A 146 9.19 27.88 -1.39
CA GLU A 146 10.02 29.08 -1.53
C GLU A 146 10.66 29.43 -0.17
N ALA A 147 11.97 29.63 -0.14
CA ALA A 147 12.74 29.89 1.08
C ALA A 147 12.29 31.16 1.81
N SER A 148 11.74 32.14 1.09
CA SER A 148 11.21 33.37 1.67
C SER A 148 9.90 33.18 2.43
N ASP A 149 9.22 32.05 2.24
CA ASP A 149 7.97 31.73 2.92
C ASP A 149 8.23 31.07 4.28
N LEU A 150 9.48 30.73 4.58
CA LEU A 150 9.89 30.13 5.84
C LEU A 150 10.37 31.18 6.85
N SER A 151 9.96 30.98 8.10
CA SER A 151 10.35 31.76 9.26
C SER A 151 10.52 30.84 10.47
N GLU A 152 10.93 31.38 11.61
CA GLU A 152 11.04 30.63 12.87
C GLU A 152 9.75 29.86 13.22
N ALA A 153 8.57 30.38 12.85
CA ALA A 153 7.29 29.72 13.12
C ALA A 153 7.12 28.36 12.41
N ASN A 154 7.93 28.07 11.40
CA ASN A 154 7.91 26.80 10.66
C ASN A 154 8.81 25.72 11.28
N PHE A 155 9.45 26.01 12.40
CA PHE A 155 10.43 25.14 13.03
C PHE A 155 10.07 24.86 14.47
N ALA A 156 10.18 23.59 14.87
CA ALA A 156 10.12 23.18 16.27
C ALA A 156 11.55 22.83 16.71
N LEU A 157 12.21 23.75 17.42
CA LEU A 157 13.57 23.57 17.91
C LEU A 157 13.54 23.20 19.39
N VAL A 158 14.08 22.02 19.72
CA VAL A 158 14.03 21.48 21.09
C VAL A 158 15.37 20.90 21.52
N ASP A 159 15.61 20.90 22.83
CA ASP A 159 16.72 20.17 23.42
C ASP A 159 16.51 18.64 23.29
N GLU A 160 17.59 17.87 23.41
CA GLU A 160 17.56 16.41 23.33
C GLU A 160 16.57 15.79 24.33
N GLY A 161 15.69 14.91 23.83
CA GLY A 161 14.64 14.23 24.58
C GLY A 161 13.34 15.01 24.75
N ALA A 162 13.17 16.16 24.09
CA ALA A 162 12.02 17.06 24.28
C ALA A 162 11.10 17.17 23.06
N ASN A 163 11.29 16.36 22.03
CA ASN A 163 10.46 16.31 20.82
C ASN A 163 9.11 15.56 21.00
N GLY A 164 8.90 14.89 22.14
CA GLY A 164 7.68 14.11 22.38
C GLY A 164 7.59 12.82 21.56
N GLU A 165 8.74 12.29 21.12
CA GLU A 165 8.86 10.94 20.56
C GLU A 165 8.28 9.90 21.54
N PRO A 166 7.47 8.94 21.07
CA PRO A 166 6.88 7.93 21.93
C PRO A 166 7.92 6.97 22.52
N ASP A 167 7.80 6.66 23.82
CA ASP A 167 8.56 5.57 24.45
C ASP A 167 8.02 4.21 23.96
N LEU A 168 8.66 3.66 22.94
CA LEU A 168 8.28 2.36 22.35
C LEU A 168 8.31 1.21 23.37
N ALA A 169 9.13 1.29 24.42
CA ALA A 169 9.19 0.26 25.45
C ALA A 169 7.97 0.29 26.39
N ALA A 170 7.23 1.40 26.41
CA ALA A 170 5.99 1.57 27.17
C ALA A 170 4.72 1.27 26.34
N LEU A 171 4.84 1.15 25.01
CA LEU A 171 3.73 0.78 24.14
C LEU A 171 3.56 -0.75 24.11
N PRO A 172 2.33 -1.29 24.13
CA PRO A 172 2.13 -2.71 23.95
C PRO A 172 2.57 -3.09 22.53
N ALA A 173 3.70 -3.78 22.42
CA ALA A 173 4.22 -4.27 21.14
C ALA A 173 3.15 -5.14 20.46
N ALA A 174 2.54 -4.62 19.40
CA ALA A 174 1.72 -5.40 18.49
C ALA A 174 2.58 -5.70 17.25
N THR A 175 2.85 -6.99 17.03
CA THR A 175 3.29 -7.47 15.72
C THR A 175 2.21 -7.14 14.68
N PRO A 176 2.58 -6.72 13.46
CA PRO A 176 1.69 -6.02 12.55
C PRO A 176 0.49 -6.87 12.13
N ALA A 177 -0.72 -6.35 12.37
CA ALA A 177 -1.88 -6.60 11.53
C ALA A 177 -2.20 -5.25 10.86
N PRO A 178 -1.88 -5.06 9.58
CA PRO A 178 -2.15 -3.78 8.92
C PRO A 178 -3.68 -3.63 8.76
N ALA A 179 -4.26 -2.45 8.97
CA ALA A 179 -5.71 -2.20 8.85
C ALA A 179 -6.03 -1.40 7.56
N PHE A 180 -7.30 -1.04 7.34
CA PHE A 180 -8.04 -1.56 6.20
C PHE A 180 -9.39 -0.83 6.03
N ASP A 181 -9.67 -0.20 4.88
CA ASP A 181 -10.96 0.49 4.66
C ASP A 181 -12.14 -0.50 4.73
N THR A 182 -13.28 -0.05 5.26
CA THR A 182 -14.49 -0.86 5.45
C THR A 182 -15.67 -0.22 4.70
N LEU A 183 -15.61 -0.20 3.37
CA LEU A 183 -16.73 0.25 2.53
C LEU A 183 -17.75 -0.88 2.37
N THR A 184 -18.49 -1.16 3.44
CA THR A 184 -19.55 -2.17 3.38
C THR A 184 -20.63 -1.79 2.35
N GLY A 185 -20.67 -2.51 1.23
CA GLY A 185 -21.81 -2.58 0.32
C GLY A 185 -21.92 -1.52 -0.79
N ILE A 186 -20.93 -0.64 -0.96
CA ILE A 186 -20.85 0.23 -2.15
C ILE A 186 -19.64 -0.14 -3.03
N PRO A 187 -19.80 -0.25 -4.36
CA PRO A 187 -18.67 -0.52 -5.23
C PRO A 187 -17.63 0.61 -5.14
N PHE A 188 -16.36 0.25 -4.92
CA PHE A 188 -15.23 1.13 -5.14
C PHE A 188 -14.86 1.11 -6.63
N GLU A 189 -15.13 2.22 -7.33
CA GLU A 189 -14.81 2.35 -8.75
C GLU A 189 -13.35 2.78 -8.93
N VAL A 190 -12.55 1.92 -9.55
CA VAL A 190 -11.17 2.22 -9.94
C VAL A 190 -11.20 3.03 -11.24
N THR A 191 -10.58 4.20 -11.21
CA THR A 191 -10.46 5.06 -12.40
C THR A 191 -8.99 5.39 -12.69
N GLY A 192 -8.60 5.37 -13.97
CA GLY A 192 -7.24 5.69 -14.42
C GLY A 192 -6.40 4.48 -14.86
N GLU A 193 -5.09 4.69 -15.04
CA GLU A 193 -4.10 3.64 -15.34
C GLU A 193 -3.11 3.55 -14.17
N GLY A 194 -2.64 2.34 -13.85
CA GLY A 194 -1.51 2.17 -12.93
C GLY A 194 -1.80 2.48 -11.46
N GLN A 195 -3.07 2.49 -11.06
CA GLN A 195 -3.48 2.77 -9.69
C GLN A 195 -3.05 1.64 -8.75
N GLN A 196 -2.93 1.94 -7.46
CA GLN A 196 -2.60 0.94 -6.45
C GLN A 196 -3.56 1.10 -5.27
N PHE A 197 -4.32 0.06 -4.97
CA PHE A 197 -5.31 0.06 -3.91
C PHE A 197 -5.14 -1.19 -3.03
N ALA A 198 -5.37 -1.00 -1.72
CA ALA A 198 -5.46 -2.06 -0.74
C ALA A 198 -6.75 -1.85 0.06
N PHE A 199 -7.61 -2.84 -0.03
CA PHE A 199 -8.91 -2.96 0.62
C PHE A 199 -8.78 -3.75 1.90
N GLY A 200 -9.87 -3.86 2.63
CA GLY A 200 -9.92 -3.95 4.06
C GLY A 200 -9.72 -5.31 4.71
N SER A 201 -10.33 -5.45 5.88
CA SER A 201 -10.77 -6.74 6.43
C SER A 201 -12.27 -6.95 6.23
N ALA A 202 -12.94 -5.98 5.61
CA ALA A 202 -14.34 -6.05 5.25
C ALA A 202 -14.51 -6.79 3.92
N ASP A 203 -15.73 -7.25 3.66
CA ASP A 203 -16.09 -7.76 2.34
C ASP A 203 -16.29 -6.57 1.40
N ASP A 204 -15.32 -6.32 0.52
CA ASP A 204 -15.33 -5.17 -0.38
C ASP A 204 -15.79 -5.53 -1.80
N LEU A 205 -16.39 -4.58 -2.50
CA LEU A 205 -16.72 -4.69 -3.93
C LEU A 205 -15.86 -3.70 -4.72
N ILE A 206 -14.91 -4.21 -5.48
CA ILE A 206 -13.95 -3.43 -6.26
C ILE A 206 -14.30 -3.53 -7.74
N ASP A 207 -14.63 -2.41 -8.39
CA ASP A 207 -14.93 -2.36 -9.83
C ASP A 207 -13.82 -1.62 -10.61
N ALA A 208 -13.01 -2.40 -11.32
CA ALA A 208 -11.96 -1.96 -12.24
C ALA A 208 -12.34 -2.19 -13.72
N SER A 209 -13.61 -2.46 -14.02
CA SER A 209 -14.04 -2.78 -15.38
C SER A 209 -14.01 -1.57 -16.33
N GLY A 210 -14.18 -0.37 -15.80
CA GLY A 210 -14.22 0.89 -16.56
C GLY A 210 -12.85 1.51 -16.86
N ASP A 211 -11.77 0.97 -16.30
CA ASP A 211 -10.49 1.65 -16.27
C ASP A 211 -9.60 1.41 -17.50
N THR A 212 -8.39 1.98 -17.47
CA THR A 212 -7.39 1.80 -18.53
C THR A 212 -6.42 0.64 -18.28
N GLY A 213 -6.35 0.13 -17.04
CA GLY A 213 -5.63 -1.06 -16.64
C GLY A 213 -4.34 -0.81 -15.84
N ALA A 214 -3.53 -1.86 -15.74
CA ALA A 214 -2.22 -1.84 -15.08
C ALA A 214 -2.26 -1.56 -13.57
N ASN A 215 -3.41 -1.76 -12.93
CA ASN A 215 -3.57 -1.48 -11.52
C ASN A 215 -3.02 -2.61 -10.64
N LEU A 216 -2.68 -2.28 -9.40
CA LEU A 216 -2.37 -3.24 -8.33
C LEU A 216 -3.49 -3.18 -7.30
N LEU A 217 -4.32 -4.23 -7.24
CA LEU A 217 -5.47 -4.31 -6.32
C LEU A 217 -5.21 -5.41 -5.28
N ARG A 218 -5.47 -5.12 -4.00
CA ARG A 218 -5.27 -6.07 -2.90
C ARG A 218 -6.50 -6.10 -1.99
N GLY A 219 -7.17 -7.23 -1.86
CA GLY A 219 -8.33 -7.40 -0.96
C GLY A 219 -7.93 -7.56 0.51
N ARG A 220 -6.87 -8.34 0.69
CA ARG A 220 -6.16 -8.72 1.92
C ARG A 220 -6.99 -9.58 2.90
N PHE A 221 -8.06 -9.14 3.58
CA PHE A 221 -8.92 -10.07 4.34
C PHE A 221 -10.41 -9.78 4.07
N GLY A 222 -11.27 -10.78 4.24
CA GLY A 222 -12.70 -10.65 3.92
C GLY A 222 -13.01 -11.40 2.63
N ASN A 223 -14.29 -11.47 2.27
CA ASN A 223 -14.74 -12.15 1.05
C ASN A 223 -14.97 -11.10 -0.03
N ASP A 224 -13.90 -10.72 -0.70
CA ASP A 224 -13.91 -9.59 -1.63
C ASP A 224 -14.49 -9.98 -2.98
N THR A 225 -15.02 -8.99 -3.69
CA THR A 225 -15.47 -9.14 -5.07
C THR A 225 -14.76 -8.15 -5.97
N PHE A 226 -13.98 -8.66 -6.92
CA PHE A 226 -13.28 -7.88 -7.92
C PHE A 226 -13.96 -8.02 -9.29
N ILE A 227 -14.39 -6.91 -9.89
CA ILE A 227 -14.80 -6.83 -11.29
C ILE A 227 -13.63 -6.24 -12.08
N LEU A 228 -13.02 -7.04 -12.94
CA LEU A 228 -11.73 -6.71 -13.53
C LEU A 228 -11.85 -6.31 -15.00
N GLY A 229 -11.13 -5.24 -15.35
CA GLY A 229 -10.88 -4.83 -16.72
C GLY A 229 -9.67 -5.55 -17.31
N ARG A 230 -8.58 -4.82 -17.54
CA ARG A 230 -7.43 -5.31 -18.31
C ARG A 230 -6.09 -5.01 -17.67
N ARG A 231 -5.13 -5.92 -17.85
CA ARG A 231 -3.72 -5.75 -17.46
C ARG A 231 -3.48 -5.52 -15.96
N ASP A 232 -4.41 -5.88 -15.10
CA ASP A 232 -4.29 -5.64 -13.66
C ASP A 232 -3.49 -6.75 -12.96
N ARG A 233 -2.95 -6.43 -11.79
CA ARG A 233 -2.35 -7.36 -10.84
C ARG A 233 -3.20 -7.38 -9.57
N ILE A 234 -3.77 -8.54 -9.25
CA ILE A 234 -4.71 -8.71 -8.15
C ILE A 234 -4.14 -9.70 -7.16
N VAL A 235 -4.36 -9.41 -5.88
CA VAL A 235 -4.11 -10.30 -4.75
C VAL A 235 -5.39 -10.29 -3.90
N GLY A 236 -6.11 -11.41 -3.86
CA GLY A 236 -7.31 -11.63 -3.05
C GLY A 236 -7.01 -11.44 -1.59
N GLY A 237 -6.38 -12.42 -0.97
CA GLY A 237 -5.96 -12.31 0.43
C GLY A 237 -6.38 -13.53 1.23
N GLY A 238 -6.97 -13.31 2.39
CA GLY A 238 -7.62 -14.34 3.18
C GLY A 238 -9.13 -14.17 3.14
N GLY A 239 -9.87 -15.23 2.85
CA GLY A 239 -11.33 -15.21 2.70
C GLY A 239 -11.73 -15.82 1.36
N ASP A 240 -13.02 -16.00 1.15
CA ASP A 240 -13.55 -16.65 -0.06
C ASP A 240 -13.83 -15.58 -1.13
N ASP A 241 -12.81 -15.25 -1.92
CA ASP A 241 -12.84 -14.12 -2.85
C ASP A 241 -13.50 -14.47 -4.19
N ARG A 242 -14.00 -13.44 -4.89
CA ARG A 242 -14.64 -13.56 -6.22
C ARG A 242 -13.98 -12.63 -7.23
N PHE A 243 -13.42 -13.20 -8.30
CA PHE A 243 -12.77 -12.45 -9.38
C PHE A 243 -13.53 -12.59 -10.69
N PHE A 244 -14.16 -11.53 -11.17
CA PHE A 244 -14.85 -11.45 -12.46
C PHE A 244 -13.93 -10.86 -13.52
N ALA A 245 -13.27 -11.71 -14.30
CA ALA A 245 -12.25 -11.33 -15.28
C ALA A 245 -12.72 -11.51 -16.73
N SER A 246 -13.96 -11.12 -17.02
CA SER A 246 -14.69 -11.51 -18.24
C SER A 246 -14.50 -10.56 -19.43
N VAL A 247 -14.34 -9.26 -19.19
CA VAL A 247 -14.16 -8.24 -20.23
C VAL A 247 -12.71 -7.78 -20.23
N GLY A 248 -12.10 -7.60 -21.41
CA GLY A 248 -10.69 -7.26 -21.49
C GLY A 248 -9.81 -8.49 -21.23
N GLY A 249 -9.04 -8.45 -20.14
CA GLY A 249 -8.15 -9.54 -19.72
C GLY A 249 -6.66 -9.17 -19.72
N ASN A 250 -5.77 -10.17 -19.79
CA ASN A 250 -4.35 -10.04 -19.42
C ASN A 250 -4.13 -9.68 -17.95
N ASN A 251 -5.08 -10.03 -17.07
CA ASN A 251 -4.94 -9.84 -15.63
C ASN A 251 -4.06 -10.95 -15.03
N ARG A 252 -3.38 -10.64 -13.93
CA ARG A 252 -2.62 -11.59 -13.11
C ARG A 252 -3.27 -11.64 -11.73
N ILE A 253 -3.94 -12.76 -11.44
CA ILE A 253 -4.81 -12.92 -10.29
C ILE A 253 -4.20 -13.97 -9.37
N ALA A 254 -4.12 -13.65 -8.07
CA ALA A 254 -3.83 -14.60 -7.01
C ALA A 254 -4.96 -14.51 -5.99
N GLY A 255 -5.60 -15.63 -5.64
CA GLY A 255 -6.63 -15.66 -4.60
C GLY A 255 -6.02 -15.75 -3.19
N ASN A 256 -4.99 -16.58 -3.07
CA ASN A 256 -4.30 -17.03 -1.86
C ASN A 256 -5.14 -17.94 -0.95
N ALA A 257 -5.63 -17.46 0.20
CA ALA A 257 -6.18 -18.31 1.24
C ALA A 257 -7.70 -18.18 1.30
N GLY A 258 -8.41 -19.31 1.29
CA GLY A 258 -9.87 -19.34 1.25
C GLY A 258 -10.36 -20.06 0.00
N ALA A 259 -11.67 -20.29 -0.10
CA ALA A 259 -12.30 -20.96 -1.23
C ALA A 259 -12.65 -19.95 -2.32
N ASP A 260 -11.68 -19.68 -3.19
CA ASP A 260 -11.75 -18.58 -4.15
C ASP A 260 -12.50 -18.96 -5.43
N GLN A 261 -13.13 -17.96 -6.05
CA GLN A 261 -13.84 -18.11 -7.31
C GLN A 261 -13.22 -17.25 -8.41
N PHE A 262 -12.71 -17.91 -9.44
CA PHE A 262 -12.15 -17.25 -10.62
C PHE A 262 -13.12 -17.32 -11.80
N TRP A 263 -13.97 -16.31 -11.95
CA TRP A 263 -14.93 -16.19 -13.05
C TRP A 263 -14.22 -15.67 -14.32
N ILE A 264 -13.76 -16.61 -15.15
CA ILE A 264 -12.90 -16.34 -16.32
C ILE A 264 -13.68 -16.02 -17.59
N ALA A 265 -15.01 -16.19 -17.58
CA ALA A 265 -15.92 -15.77 -18.64
C ALA A 265 -17.36 -15.65 -18.08
N VAL A 266 -18.02 -14.52 -18.32
CA VAL A 266 -19.40 -14.25 -17.89
C VAL A 266 -20.09 -13.51 -19.01
N SER A 267 -21.08 -14.14 -19.64
CA SER A 267 -21.83 -13.69 -20.83
C SER A 267 -20.98 -13.44 -22.10
N ASP A 268 -19.67 -13.21 -21.95
CA ASP A 268 -18.69 -13.08 -23.03
C ASP A 268 -17.33 -13.65 -22.59
N THR A 269 -16.42 -13.82 -23.54
CA THR A 269 -15.05 -14.29 -23.34
C THR A 269 -14.04 -13.14 -23.33
N PRO A 270 -12.95 -13.21 -22.55
CA PRO A 270 -11.95 -12.16 -22.52
C PRO A 270 -11.19 -12.08 -23.85
N ASN A 271 -10.80 -10.86 -24.24
CA ASN A 271 -10.03 -10.63 -25.47
C ASN A 271 -8.56 -11.07 -25.34
N ARG A 272 -8.08 -11.22 -24.11
CA ARG A 272 -6.76 -11.75 -23.77
C ARG A 272 -6.89 -12.64 -22.55
N ARG A 273 -6.25 -13.80 -22.59
CA ARG A 273 -6.22 -14.73 -21.46
C ARG A 273 -5.82 -14.05 -20.15
N ASN A 274 -6.46 -14.44 -19.06
CA ASN A 274 -6.03 -14.13 -17.71
C ASN A 274 -4.99 -15.15 -17.22
N ILE A 275 -4.23 -14.81 -16.19
CA ILE A 275 -3.30 -15.71 -15.52
C ILE A 275 -3.72 -15.82 -14.06
N ILE A 276 -4.10 -17.02 -13.63
CA ILE A 276 -4.39 -17.36 -12.23
C ILE A 276 -3.14 -18.06 -11.69
N ARG A 277 -2.65 -17.62 -10.53
CA ARG A 277 -1.29 -17.93 -10.08
C ARG A 277 -1.20 -19.09 -9.09
N ASP A 278 -2.28 -19.35 -8.38
CA ASP A 278 -2.29 -20.12 -7.13
C ASP A 278 -3.59 -20.91 -6.92
N PHE A 279 -4.31 -21.25 -8.00
CA PHE A 279 -5.50 -22.09 -7.93
C PHE A 279 -5.22 -23.40 -7.17
N THR A 280 -6.03 -23.64 -6.14
CA THR A 280 -5.97 -24.81 -5.27
C THR A 280 -7.13 -25.76 -5.58
N ASP A 281 -6.82 -26.87 -6.22
CA ASP A 281 -7.75 -27.96 -6.54
C ASP A 281 -8.46 -28.49 -5.27
N GLY A 282 -9.77 -28.67 -5.35
CA GLY A 282 -10.62 -29.09 -4.23
C GLY A 282 -10.94 -28.00 -3.19
N GLN A 283 -10.42 -26.77 -3.36
CA GLN A 283 -10.73 -25.61 -2.51
C GLN A 283 -11.33 -24.47 -3.35
N ASP A 284 -10.67 -24.11 -4.44
CA ASP A 284 -11.07 -23.03 -5.32
C ASP A 284 -11.94 -23.52 -6.49
N VAL A 285 -12.66 -22.61 -7.14
CA VAL A 285 -13.54 -22.92 -8.28
C VAL A 285 -13.29 -21.97 -9.45
N ILE A 286 -13.35 -22.53 -10.67
CA ILE A 286 -13.28 -21.78 -11.93
C ILE A 286 -14.70 -21.56 -12.45
N GLY A 287 -15.11 -20.30 -12.50
CA GLY A 287 -16.44 -19.90 -12.92
C GLY A 287 -16.54 -19.61 -14.42
N ILE A 288 -17.57 -20.13 -15.07
CA ILE A 288 -18.01 -19.71 -16.41
C ILE A 288 -19.53 -19.54 -16.39
N ALA A 289 -20.03 -18.35 -16.70
CA ALA A 289 -21.46 -18.08 -16.67
C ALA A 289 -21.99 -17.56 -18.00
N GLY A 290 -23.24 -17.90 -18.33
CA GLY A 290 -24.02 -17.21 -19.37
C GLY A 290 -23.60 -17.49 -20.82
N LEU A 291 -22.74 -18.49 -21.05
CA LEU A 291 -22.31 -18.89 -22.40
C LEU A 291 -23.08 -20.09 -22.98
N GLY A 292 -23.91 -20.76 -22.17
CA GLY A 292 -24.69 -21.93 -22.61
C GLY A 292 -23.83 -23.14 -22.97
N ILE A 293 -22.67 -23.29 -22.31
CA ILE A 293 -21.72 -24.38 -22.53
C ILE A 293 -21.76 -25.41 -21.40
N THR A 294 -21.05 -26.50 -21.59
CA THR A 294 -20.78 -27.54 -20.59
C THR A 294 -19.27 -27.71 -20.38
N PHE A 295 -18.88 -28.47 -19.36
CA PHE A 295 -17.47 -28.80 -19.12
C PHE A 295 -16.82 -29.48 -20.35
N GLY A 296 -17.58 -30.28 -21.10
CA GLY A 296 -17.09 -30.98 -22.28
C GLY A 296 -16.72 -30.07 -23.45
N ASP A 297 -17.18 -28.82 -23.44
CA ASP A 297 -16.85 -27.82 -24.47
C ASP A 297 -15.50 -27.13 -24.23
N LEU A 298 -14.93 -27.31 -23.02
CA LEU A 298 -13.66 -26.70 -22.65
C LEU A 298 -12.47 -27.49 -23.21
N ALA A 299 -11.53 -26.76 -23.77
CA ALA A 299 -10.22 -27.27 -24.12
C ALA A 299 -9.24 -27.06 -22.96
N ILE A 300 -9.01 -28.12 -22.18
CA ILE A 300 -8.05 -28.12 -21.06
C ILE A 300 -6.75 -28.78 -21.53
N GLN A 301 -5.64 -28.04 -21.50
CA GLN A 301 -4.36 -28.48 -22.08
C GLN A 301 -3.18 -28.18 -21.16
N GLN A 302 -2.38 -29.21 -20.86
CA GLN A 302 -1.10 -29.04 -20.17
C GLN A 302 -0.10 -28.25 -21.03
N LEU A 303 0.54 -27.26 -20.43
CA LEU A 303 1.65 -26.50 -20.97
C LEU A 303 2.94 -26.77 -20.19
N SER A 304 4.08 -26.36 -20.75
CA SER A 304 5.37 -26.42 -20.09
C SER A 304 5.44 -25.54 -18.83
N GLY A 305 6.26 -25.97 -17.86
CA GLY A 305 6.46 -25.25 -16.59
C GLY A 305 5.28 -25.41 -15.62
N ASN A 306 4.63 -26.58 -15.62
CA ASN A 306 3.46 -26.90 -14.80
C ASN A 306 2.34 -25.84 -14.88
N ARG A 307 1.89 -25.55 -16.10
CA ARG A 307 0.80 -24.59 -16.35
C ARG A 307 -0.31 -25.25 -17.13
N THR A 308 -1.55 -24.89 -16.87
CA THR A 308 -2.72 -25.42 -17.57
C THR A 308 -3.41 -24.32 -18.34
N ARG A 309 -3.72 -24.57 -19.60
CA ARG A 309 -4.51 -23.69 -20.47
C ARG A 309 -5.97 -24.13 -20.42
N ILE A 310 -6.88 -23.17 -20.23
CA ILE A 310 -8.33 -23.35 -20.40
C ILE A 310 -8.76 -22.51 -21.61
N GLY A 311 -9.35 -23.17 -22.60
CA GLY A 311 -9.81 -22.55 -23.84
C GLY A 311 -11.26 -22.92 -24.18
N LEU A 312 -11.86 -22.11 -25.04
CA LEU A 312 -13.20 -22.32 -25.59
C LEU A 312 -13.20 -21.84 -27.05
N ASN A 313 -13.77 -22.61 -27.97
CA ASN A 313 -13.89 -22.26 -29.39
C ASN A 313 -12.57 -21.78 -30.05
N GLY A 314 -11.43 -22.36 -29.65
CA GLY A 314 -10.10 -21.99 -30.14
C GLY A 314 -9.46 -20.79 -29.44
N GLY A 315 -10.23 -20.00 -28.67
CA GLY A 315 -9.75 -18.93 -27.80
C GLY A 315 -9.03 -19.44 -26.55
N VAL A 316 -8.45 -18.53 -25.78
CA VAL A 316 -7.84 -18.82 -24.47
C VAL A 316 -8.48 -17.93 -23.42
N LEU A 317 -9.17 -18.55 -22.46
CA LEU A 317 -9.85 -17.85 -21.38
C LEU A 317 -8.85 -17.54 -20.25
N ALA A 318 -8.13 -18.58 -19.80
CA ALA A 318 -7.17 -18.45 -18.70
C ALA A 318 -5.97 -19.41 -18.83
N ILE A 319 -4.90 -19.07 -18.12
CA ILE A 319 -3.82 -19.96 -17.78
C ILE A 319 -3.75 -20.08 -16.27
N LEU A 320 -3.81 -21.30 -15.75
CA LEU A 320 -3.47 -21.61 -14.36
C LEU A 320 -1.98 -21.89 -14.25
N GLN A 321 -1.31 -21.28 -13.28
CA GLN A 321 0.06 -21.61 -12.93
C GLN A 321 0.10 -22.65 -11.82
N ASN A 322 1.10 -23.52 -11.88
CA ASN A 322 1.35 -24.59 -10.91
C ASN A 322 0.23 -25.65 -10.80
N THR A 323 -0.69 -25.69 -11.76
CA THR A 323 -1.78 -26.65 -11.82
C THR A 323 -1.56 -27.65 -12.94
N GLU A 324 -1.68 -28.95 -12.65
CA GLU A 324 -1.62 -30.01 -13.65
C GLU A 324 -2.98 -30.16 -14.35
N ALA A 325 -2.99 -30.22 -15.68
CA ALA A 325 -4.23 -30.26 -16.46
C ALA A 325 -5.05 -31.53 -16.22
N SER A 326 -4.37 -32.61 -15.83
CA SER A 326 -4.97 -33.90 -15.52
C SER A 326 -5.69 -33.92 -14.17
N SER A 327 -5.38 -32.96 -13.26
CA SER A 327 -6.04 -32.86 -11.96
C SER A 327 -7.41 -32.18 -12.07
N LEU A 328 -7.58 -31.30 -13.06
CA LEU A 328 -8.85 -30.60 -13.28
C LEU A 328 -9.95 -31.52 -13.82
N THR A 329 -11.07 -31.54 -13.10
CA THR A 329 -12.29 -32.27 -13.39
C THR A 329 -13.48 -31.32 -13.48
N ALA A 330 -14.67 -31.84 -13.78
CA ALA A 330 -15.90 -31.02 -13.76
C ALA A 330 -16.25 -30.46 -12.37
N ALA A 331 -15.70 -31.01 -11.28
CA ALA A 331 -15.95 -30.52 -9.93
C ALA A 331 -15.26 -29.17 -9.63
N ASP A 332 -14.18 -28.88 -10.35
CA ASP A 332 -13.39 -27.65 -10.21
C ASP A 332 -14.03 -26.45 -10.94
N PHE A 333 -15.16 -26.68 -11.60
CA PHE A 333 -15.82 -25.69 -12.44
C PHE A 333 -17.26 -25.45 -12.00
N ALA A 334 -17.61 -24.18 -11.85
CA ALA A 334 -18.99 -23.72 -11.79
C ALA A 334 -19.39 -23.21 -13.19
N ILE A 335 -20.17 -24.01 -13.92
CA ILE A 335 -20.69 -23.64 -15.25
C ILE A 335 -22.19 -23.43 -15.14
N VAL A 336 -22.64 -22.18 -15.30
CA VAL A 336 -24.03 -21.75 -15.04
C VAL A 336 -24.63 -20.88 -16.14
#